data_AF-A0A7X7QSU4-F1
#
_entry.id   AF-A0A7X7QSU4-F1
#
_cell.length_a   1.000
_cell.length_b   1.000
_cell.length_c   1.000
_cell.angle_alpha   90.00
_cell.angle_beta   90.00
_cell.angle_gamma   90.00
#
_symmetry.space_group_name_H-M   'P 1'
#
loop_
_entity.id
_entity.type
_entity.pdbx_description
1 polymer ?
#
loop_
_entity_poly.entity_id
_entity_poly.type
_entity_poly.pdbx_seq_one_letter_code
_entity_poly.pdbx_strand_id
1 'polypeptide(L)'
;MAHEWNIRPRGRGCTVCDTRFRDAEECVSALFETESGYDRGDFCLACWRQRSDDRIPFSLWQGAFAAPAEGPARVDPVERETAETLLRRLMALEDPAHANVIYILAVMLERKRQLIERDTRTRESGELLRIYEHRPSGDTFVVLDPQLRLEAIDEVQRQVIAMLGGGASGGGASAEPAAGTVAGGRADFDVIIRGGTVVDGTGQPARLADVAVRDGRIAAIGALDPRATAACCIDAAQRLVVPGFIDVHSHSDAYLLVEPDAPGKIRQGITTEIVGQCGCSAAPLLGEARHPSDWRAVLGGVERASGQEGGVFWRSMAAYRERLAERKHAPNLVALVGHNTLRAGVMGYADRAATAEETREVVQRLEQALDEGASGFSTGLIYTPGRFSRPDEIL
;
A
#
# COMPACT_ATOMS: atom_id res chain seq x y z
N MET A 1 15.06 22.12 13.77
CA MET A 1 14.37 21.10 14.59
C MET A 1 13.06 20.80 13.89
N ALA A 2 12.79 19.53 13.57
CA ALA A 2 11.54 19.13 12.92
C ALA A 2 10.42 19.27 13.94
N HIS A 3 9.50 20.21 13.74
CA HIS A 3 8.25 20.21 14.48
C HIS A 3 7.40 19.08 13.90
N GLU A 4 7.48 17.89 14.49
CA GLU A 4 6.46 16.86 14.30
C GLU A 4 5.11 17.47 14.67
N TRP A 5 4.15 17.44 13.74
CA TRP A 5 2.79 17.93 13.95
C TRP A 5 2.04 16.94 14.85
N ASN A 6 2.39 16.90 16.13
CA ASN A 6 1.77 16.04 17.13
C ASN A 6 0.43 16.65 17.60
N ILE A 7 -0.50 16.85 16.66
CA ILE A 7 -1.84 17.35 16.96
C ILE A 7 -2.64 16.22 17.57
N ARG A 8 -3.15 16.44 18.79
CA ARG A 8 -4.01 15.45 19.46
C ARG A 8 -5.24 15.12 18.61
N PRO A 9 -5.69 13.86 18.58
CA PRO A 9 -6.96 13.50 17.97
C PRO A 9 -8.11 14.24 18.67
N ARG A 10 -9.23 14.39 17.95
CA ARG A 10 -10.44 15.06 18.46
C ARG A 10 -10.87 14.51 19.82
N GLY A 11 -11.01 15.39 20.80
CA GLY A 11 -11.56 15.08 22.12
C GLY A 11 -13.01 14.62 22.05
N ARG A 12 -13.42 13.79 23.02
CA ARG A 12 -14.81 13.31 23.14
C ARG A 12 -15.69 14.21 24.00
N GLY A 13 -15.17 15.35 24.44
CA GLY A 13 -15.86 16.30 25.29
C GLY A 13 -15.21 17.67 25.24
N CYS A 14 -15.92 18.66 25.79
CA CYS A 14 -15.50 20.04 25.78
C CYS A 14 -14.28 20.26 26.68
N THR A 15 -13.23 20.89 26.16
CA THR A 15 -12.00 21.23 26.88
C THR A 15 -12.24 22.15 28.09
N VAL A 16 -13.35 22.89 28.14
CA VAL A 16 -13.65 23.85 29.22
C VAL A 16 -14.55 23.22 30.29
N CYS A 17 -15.71 22.69 29.91
CA CYS A 17 -16.70 22.17 30.86
C CYS A 17 -16.64 20.64 31.06
N ASP A 18 -15.72 19.96 30.38
CA ASP A 18 -15.51 18.50 30.40
C ASP A 18 -16.75 17.66 30.03
N THR A 19 -17.80 18.32 29.52
CA THR A 19 -19.03 17.66 29.10
C THR A 19 -18.78 16.90 27.81
N ARG A 20 -19.15 15.61 27.77
CA ARG A 20 -19.03 14.77 26.57
C ARG A 20 -19.95 15.25 25.46
N PHE A 21 -19.44 15.28 24.23
CA PHE A 21 -20.24 15.58 23.05
C PHE A 21 -21.16 14.42 22.71
N ARG A 22 -22.42 14.73 22.40
CA ARG A 22 -23.37 13.78 21.82
C ARG A 22 -23.21 13.70 20.32
N ASP A 23 -23.64 12.59 19.74
CA ASP A 23 -23.66 12.45 18.28
C ASP A 23 -24.50 13.57 17.63
N ALA A 24 -24.00 14.07 16.51
CA ALA A 24 -24.47 15.25 15.79
C ALA A 24 -24.46 16.58 16.58
N GLU A 25 -23.87 16.64 17.79
CA GLU A 25 -23.80 17.89 18.56
C GLU A 25 -22.82 18.88 17.94
N GLU A 26 -23.24 20.13 17.75
CA GLU A 26 -22.34 21.17 17.23
C GLU A 26 -21.20 21.49 18.23
N CYS A 27 -19.97 21.40 17.73
CA CYS A 27 -18.77 21.75 18.47
C CYS A 27 -17.82 22.59 17.61
N VAL A 28 -16.98 23.38 18.27
CA VAL A 28 -15.86 24.10 17.65
C VAL A 28 -14.58 23.40 18.00
N SER A 29 -13.77 23.05 17.01
CA SER A 29 -12.41 22.60 17.20
C SER A 29 -11.46 23.72 16.81
N ALA A 30 -10.48 24.00 17.65
CA ALA A 30 -9.51 25.06 17.44
C ALA A 30 -8.08 24.58 17.74
N LEU A 31 -7.14 25.02 16.92
CA LEU A 31 -5.71 24.81 17.10
C LEU A 31 -5.07 26.10 17.58
N PHE A 32 -4.22 26.01 18.59
CA PHE A 32 -3.48 27.14 19.16
C PHE A 32 -2.00 26.86 19.03
N GLU A 33 -1.26 27.82 18.50
CA GLU A 33 0.19 27.72 18.40
C GLU A 33 0.84 27.81 19.80
N THR A 34 1.85 26.99 20.04
CA THR A 34 2.67 26.97 21.26
C THR A 34 4.15 26.91 20.87
N GLU A 35 5.05 27.15 21.83
CA GLU A 35 6.50 27.11 21.58
C GLU A 35 7.00 25.76 21.04
N SER A 36 6.26 24.68 21.29
CA SER A 36 6.62 23.31 20.89
C SER A 36 5.74 22.71 19.77
N GLY A 37 4.72 23.42 19.28
CA GLY A 37 3.85 22.94 18.20
C GLY A 37 2.43 23.50 18.27
N TYR A 38 1.42 22.62 18.18
CA TYR A 38 0.01 23.00 18.19
C TYR A 38 -0.77 22.24 19.25
N ASP A 39 -1.51 22.98 20.07
CA ASP A 39 -2.49 22.43 20.99
C ASP A 39 -3.89 22.48 20.37
N ARG A 40 -4.56 21.33 20.36
CA ARG A 40 -5.98 21.23 19.99
C ARG A 40 -6.89 21.38 21.20
N GLY A 41 -7.89 22.25 21.09
CA GLY A 41 -9.05 22.29 21.98
C GLY A 41 -10.34 22.00 21.21
N ASP A 42 -11.27 21.29 21.84
CA ASP A 42 -12.61 21.02 21.31
C ASP A 42 -13.64 21.61 22.28
N PHE A 43 -14.56 22.43 21.80
CA PHE A 43 -15.42 23.27 22.64
C PHE A 43 -16.89 23.08 22.25
N CYS A 44 -17.78 23.00 23.23
CA CYS A 44 -19.20 23.20 22.93
C CYS A 44 -19.43 24.67 22.56
N LEU A 45 -20.48 24.95 21.79
CA LEU A 45 -20.75 26.31 21.32
C LEU A 45 -20.88 27.33 22.45
N ALA A 46 -21.46 26.92 23.59
CA ALA A 46 -21.63 27.79 24.75
C ALA A 46 -20.27 28.20 25.35
N CYS A 47 -19.39 27.23 25.61
CA CYS A 47 -18.05 27.50 26.15
C CYS A 47 -17.17 28.24 25.15
N TRP A 48 -17.33 28.00 23.85
CA TRP A 48 -16.60 28.75 22.82
C TRP A 48 -17.01 30.23 22.79
N ARG A 49 -18.31 30.54 22.84
CA ARG A 49 -18.82 31.91 22.81
C ARG A 49 -18.52 32.71 24.08
N GLN A 50 -18.41 32.03 25.23
CA GLN A 50 -18.12 32.64 26.52
C GLN A 50 -16.62 32.60 26.87
N ARG A 51 -15.79 32.22 25.91
CA ARG A 51 -14.36 32.07 26.12
C ARG A 51 -13.73 33.44 26.39
N SER A 52 -13.03 33.53 27.51
CA SER A 52 -12.36 34.74 27.98
C SER A 52 -10.84 34.64 27.90
N ASP A 53 -10.30 33.58 27.27
CA ASP A 53 -8.87 33.47 27.05
C ASP A 53 -8.44 34.33 25.84
N ASP A 54 -7.29 34.98 25.96
CA ASP A 54 -6.73 35.85 24.91
C ASP A 54 -5.99 35.07 23.80
N ARG A 55 -6.03 33.73 23.83
CA ARG A 55 -5.29 32.91 22.85
C ARG A 55 -6.01 32.92 21.52
N ILE A 56 -5.42 33.54 20.51
CA ILE A 56 -5.98 33.55 19.16
C ILE A 56 -5.74 32.17 18.52
N PRO A 57 -6.77 31.47 18.02
CA PRO A 57 -6.57 30.20 17.34
C PRO A 57 -5.84 30.42 16.01
N PHE A 58 -4.84 29.58 15.74
CA PHE A 58 -4.17 29.48 14.43
C PHE A 58 -5.14 28.99 13.35
N SER A 59 -6.01 28.04 13.70
CA SER A 59 -7.07 27.53 12.82
C SER A 59 -8.28 27.12 13.66
N LEU A 60 -9.49 27.36 13.15
CA LEU A 60 -10.73 27.01 13.81
C LEU A 60 -11.75 26.48 12.79
N TRP A 61 -12.55 25.50 13.19
CA TRP A 61 -13.68 25.03 12.41
C TRP A 61 -14.83 24.59 13.33
N GLN A 62 -16.05 24.91 12.91
CA GLN A 62 -17.28 24.46 13.55
C GLN A 62 -17.85 23.30 12.75
N GLY A 63 -18.31 22.26 13.43
CA GLY A 63 -18.97 21.13 12.80
C GLY A 63 -19.77 20.30 13.80
N ALA A 64 -20.50 19.31 13.28
CA ALA A 64 -21.22 18.35 14.12
C ALA A 64 -20.27 17.23 14.58
N PHE A 65 -20.29 16.93 15.88
CA PHE A 65 -19.54 15.82 16.46
C PHE A 65 -20.13 14.51 15.97
N ALA A 66 -19.35 13.70 15.26
CA ALA A 66 -19.71 12.32 14.95
C ALA A 66 -19.21 11.41 16.07
N ALA A 67 -20.12 10.78 16.81
CA ALA A 67 -19.77 9.76 17.79
C ALA A 67 -19.13 8.56 17.07
N PRO A 68 -18.02 8.01 17.58
CA PRO A 68 -17.47 6.77 17.04
C PRO A 68 -18.56 5.69 17.10
N ALA A 69 -18.83 5.02 15.97
CA ALA A 69 -19.73 3.88 15.98
C ALA A 69 -19.28 2.88 17.04
N GLU A 70 -20.20 2.40 17.88
CA GLU A 70 -19.96 1.27 18.77
C GLU A 70 -19.75 0.03 17.88
N GLY A 71 -18.51 -0.17 17.43
CA GLY A 71 -18.12 -1.41 16.80
C GLY A 71 -18.28 -2.56 17.80
N PRO A 72 -18.63 -3.78 17.36
CA PRO A 72 -18.54 -4.94 18.22
C PRO A 72 -17.12 -4.99 18.81
N ALA A 73 -17.01 -5.39 20.08
CA ALA A 73 -15.72 -5.57 20.73
C ALA A 73 -14.79 -6.30 19.77
N ARG A 74 -13.60 -5.74 19.50
CA ARG A 74 -12.59 -6.37 18.67
C ARG A 74 -12.25 -7.73 19.29
N VAL A 75 -12.87 -8.77 18.76
CA VAL A 75 -12.41 -10.14 18.90
C VAL A 75 -11.48 -10.33 17.72
N ASP A 76 -10.17 -10.22 17.96
CA ASP A 76 -9.17 -10.57 16.96
C ASP A 76 -9.31 -12.08 16.68
N PRO A 77 -9.79 -12.52 15.49
CA PRO A 77 -10.14 -13.92 15.24
C PRO A 77 -8.92 -14.81 14.98
N VAL A 78 -7.71 -14.27 15.06
CA VAL A 78 -6.46 -14.97 14.78
C VAL A 78 -5.44 -14.49 15.80
N GLU A 79 -5.00 -15.37 16.69
CA GLU A 79 -3.78 -15.14 17.46
C GLU A 79 -2.65 -14.88 16.46
N ARG A 80 -2.18 -13.64 16.39
CA ARG A 80 -1.05 -13.28 15.53
C ARG A 80 0.15 -14.08 15.99
N GLU A 81 0.52 -15.12 15.23
CA GLU A 81 1.76 -15.85 15.46
C GLU A 81 2.92 -14.84 15.34
N THR A 82 3.60 -14.60 16.45
CA THR A 82 4.75 -13.72 16.52
C THR A 82 6.01 -14.47 16.12
N ALA A 83 7.07 -13.76 15.73
CA ALA A 83 8.37 -14.37 15.44
C ALA A 83 8.91 -15.19 16.64
N GLU A 84 8.57 -14.81 17.87
CA GLU A 84 8.93 -15.54 19.08
C GLU A 84 8.15 -16.87 19.19
N THR A 85 6.82 -16.84 19.00
CA THR A 85 6.00 -18.06 19.07
C THR A 85 6.36 -19.04 17.95
N LEU A 86 6.68 -18.53 16.77
CA LEU A 86 7.16 -19.34 15.65
C LEU A 86 8.53 -19.95 15.95
N LEU A 87 9.49 -19.19 16.50
CA LEU A 87 10.80 -19.72 16.89
C LEU A 87 10.68 -20.87 17.90
N ARG A 88 9.88 -20.68 18.95
CA ARG A 88 9.63 -21.69 19.99
C ARG A 88 9.03 -22.96 19.40
N ARG A 89 8.04 -22.82 18.52
CA ARG A 89 7.38 -23.94 17.85
C ARG A 89 8.34 -24.71 16.95
N LEU A 90 9.13 -24.02 16.13
CA LEU A 90 10.07 -24.69 15.20
C LEU A 90 11.19 -25.42 15.96
N MET A 91 11.69 -24.86 17.06
CA MET A 91 12.68 -25.54 17.89
C MET A 91 12.11 -26.77 18.60
N ALA A 92 10.84 -26.75 19.00
CA ALA A 92 10.16 -27.91 19.61
C ALA A 92 9.93 -29.07 18.63
N LEU A 93 9.95 -28.81 17.31
CA LEU A 93 9.79 -29.85 16.30
C LEU A 93 11.09 -30.64 16.04
N GLU A 94 12.24 -30.14 16.50
CA GLU A 94 13.57 -30.77 16.37
C GLU A 94 13.94 -31.24 14.95
N ASP A 95 13.32 -30.68 13.91
CA ASP A 95 13.52 -31.07 12.52
C ASP A 95 14.71 -30.28 11.89
N PRO A 96 15.76 -30.96 11.42
CA PRO A 96 16.93 -30.33 10.80
C PRO A 96 16.60 -29.41 9.61
N ALA A 97 15.50 -29.64 8.89
CA ALA A 97 15.07 -28.81 7.77
C ALA A 97 14.78 -27.35 8.18
N HIS A 98 14.50 -27.11 9.47
CA HIS A 98 14.19 -25.77 9.98
C HIS A 98 15.42 -25.01 10.51
N ALA A 99 16.62 -25.60 10.50
CA ALA A 99 17.82 -24.99 11.10
C ALA A 99 18.11 -23.57 10.57
N ASN A 100 17.99 -23.35 9.25
CA ASN A 100 18.20 -22.04 8.63
C ASN A 100 17.14 -21.01 9.07
N VAL A 101 15.88 -21.45 9.20
CA VAL A 101 14.76 -20.58 9.58
C VAL A 101 14.88 -20.19 11.06
N ILE A 102 15.23 -21.15 11.92
CA ILE A 102 15.49 -20.95 13.35
C ILE A 102 16.64 -19.94 13.53
N TYR A 103 17.72 -20.09 12.76
CA TYR A 103 18.84 -19.14 12.79
C TYR A 103 18.42 -17.71 12.43
N ILE A 104 17.69 -17.54 11.32
CA ILE A 104 17.23 -16.20 10.90
C ILE A 104 16.29 -15.59 11.94
N LEU A 105 15.35 -16.37 12.48
CA LEU A 105 14.43 -15.89 13.51
C LEU A 105 15.19 -15.43 14.77
N ALA A 106 16.23 -16.17 15.18
CA ALA A 106 17.07 -15.80 16.31
C ALA A 106 17.81 -14.47 16.06
N VAL A 107 18.44 -14.30 14.90
CA VAL A 107 19.13 -13.05 14.51
C VAL A 107 18.16 -11.87 14.41
N MET A 108 16.95 -12.10 13.88
CA MET A 108 15.89 -11.08 13.82
C MET A 108 15.46 -10.62 15.21
N LEU A 109 15.27 -11.56 16.15
CA LEU A 109 14.89 -11.27 17.53
C LEU A 109 16.04 -10.62 18.32
N GLU A 110 17.29 -10.98 18.03
CA GLU A 110 18.48 -10.32 18.57
C GLU A 110 18.55 -8.84 18.13
N ARG A 111 18.36 -8.54 16.84
CA ARG A 111 18.32 -7.15 16.32
C ARG A 111 17.21 -6.32 16.96
N LYS A 112 16.07 -6.96 17.27
CA LYS A 112 14.96 -6.35 18.03
C LYS A 112 15.19 -6.30 19.53
N ARG A 113 16.38 -6.69 20.01
CA ARG A 113 16.76 -6.71 21.43
C ARG A 113 15.89 -7.65 22.27
N GLN A 114 15.22 -8.63 21.68
CA GLN A 114 14.42 -9.61 22.42
C GLN A 114 15.25 -10.83 22.84
N LEU A 115 16.19 -11.27 22.00
CA LEU A 115 17.24 -12.23 22.36
C LEU A 115 18.57 -11.50 22.65
N ILE A 116 19.40 -12.06 23.52
CA ILE A 116 20.76 -11.62 23.82
C ILE A 116 21.69 -12.82 23.66
N GLU A 117 22.69 -12.74 22.79
CA GLU A 117 23.71 -13.79 22.70
C GLU A 117 24.57 -13.80 23.97
N ARG A 118 24.68 -14.97 24.62
CA ARG A 118 25.44 -15.16 25.86
C ARG A 118 26.76 -15.90 25.64
N ASP A 119 26.78 -16.83 24.70
CA ASP A 119 27.93 -17.70 24.45
C ASP A 119 27.86 -18.25 23.02
N THR A 120 29.02 -18.60 22.46
CA THR A 120 29.13 -19.29 21.16
C THR A 120 30.10 -20.45 21.31
N ARG A 121 29.65 -21.66 20.99
CA ARG A 121 30.41 -22.90 21.13
C ARG A 121 30.57 -23.61 19.80
N THR A 122 31.72 -24.25 19.59
CA THR A 122 31.96 -25.08 18.41
C THR A 122 31.83 -26.55 18.78
N ARG A 123 31.04 -27.32 18.03
CA ARG A 123 30.98 -28.79 18.18
C ARG A 123 32.25 -29.44 17.63
N GLU A 124 32.52 -30.68 18.03
CA GLU A 124 33.62 -31.49 17.47
C GLU A 124 33.51 -31.70 15.95
N SER A 125 32.30 -31.57 15.38
CA SER A 125 32.00 -31.58 13.94
C SER A 125 32.35 -30.29 13.19
N GLY A 126 32.81 -29.23 13.87
CA GLY A 126 33.12 -27.92 13.28
C GLY A 126 31.92 -26.97 13.16
N GLU A 127 30.72 -27.40 13.56
CA GLU A 127 29.51 -26.60 13.57
C GLU A 127 29.50 -25.56 14.71
N LEU A 128 29.05 -24.33 14.43
CA LEU A 128 28.92 -23.26 15.42
C LEU A 128 27.53 -23.28 16.06
N LEU A 129 27.46 -23.25 17.39
CA LEU A 129 26.25 -23.14 18.19
C LEU A 129 26.24 -21.80 18.91
N ARG A 130 25.19 -21.01 18.70
CA ARG A 130 24.93 -19.76 19.42
C ARG A 130 23.95 -19.99 20.54
N ILE A 131 24.27 -19.50 21.72
CA ILE A 131 23.43 -19.61 22.92
C ILE A 131 22.83 -18.23 23.18
N TYR A 132 21.52 -18.11 22.97
CA TYR A 132 20.75 -16.90 23.20
C TYR A 132 19.95 -17.00 24.49
N GLU A 133 19.79 -15.87 25.19
CA GLU A 133 18.88 -15.72 26.32
C GLU A 133 17.75 -14.75 25.94
N HIS A 134 16.50 -15.15 26.17
CA HIS A 134 15.35 -14.28 25.92
C HIS A 134 15.15 -13.30 27.07
N ARG A 135 15.27 -12.01 26.76
CA ARG A 135 15.31 -10.93 27.75
C ARG A 135 14.07 -10.87 28.66
N PRO A 136 12.83 -11.06 28.14
CA PRO A 136 11.62 -11.07 28.96
C PRO A 136 11.43 -12.31 29.84
N SER A 137 11.75 -13.51 29.35
CA SER A 137 11.43 -14.77 30.06
C SER A 137 12.63 -15.44 30.74
N GLY A 138 13.86 -15.09 30.35
CA GLY A 138 15.08 -15.75 30.81
C GLY A 138 15.37 -17.10 30.15
N ASP A 139 14.57 -17.52 29.16
CA ASP A 139 14.74 -18.81 28.48
C ASP A 139 16.02 -18.83 27.63
N THR A 140 16.70 -19.97 27.64
CA THR A 140 17.90 -20.19 26.82
C THR A 140 17.55 -20.93 25.53
N PHE A 141 18.00 -20.39 24.40
CA PHE A 141 17.85 -20.96 23.07
C PHE A 141 19.23 -21.34 22.54
N VAL A 142 19.42 -22.60 22.18
CA VAL A 142 20.64 -23.07 21.51
C VAL A 142 20.33 -23.19 20.02
N VAL A 143 20.98 -22.35 19.22
CA VAL A 143 20.70 -22.22 17.79
C VAL A 143 21.95 -22.56 16.99
N LEU A 144 21.82 -23.50 16.06
CA LEU A 144 22.88 -23.83 15.12
C LEU A 144 23.08 -22.65 14.15
N ASP A 145 24.33 -22.22 13.97
CA ASP A 145 24.72 -21.24 12.95
C ASP A 145 25.17 -22.00 11.69
N PRO A 146 24.37 -21.97 10.61
CA PRO A 146 24.69 -22.67 9.36
C PRO A 146 25.80 -21.98 8.55
N GLN A 147 26.41 -20.89 9.06
CA GLN A 147 27.41 -20.08 8.36
C GLN A 147 26.97 -19.68 6.95
N LEU A 148 25.77 -19.11 6.85
CA LEU A 148 25.17 -18.75 5.57
C LEU A 148 26.05 -17.75 4.82
N ARG A 149 26.57 -18.17 3.66
CA ARG A 149 27.22 -17.29 2.69
C ARG A 149 26.15 -16.48 1.95
N LEU A 150 26.47 -15.26 1.53
CA LEU A 150 25.55 -14.36 0.80
C LEU A 150 24.88 -15.04 -0.42
N GLU A 151 25.58 -15.98 -1.06
CA GLU A 151 25.11 -16.79 -2.19
C GLU A 151 23.95 -17.75 -1.84
N ALA A 152 23.77 -18.11 -0.56
CA ALA A 152 22.76 -19.06 -0.10
C ALA A 152 21.46 -18.37 0.38
N ILE A 153 21.40 -17.03 0.38
CA ILE A 153 20.26 -16.25 0.88
C ILE A 153 19.00 -16.52 0.06
N ASP A 154 19.12 -16.63 -1.26
CA ASP A 154 17.99 -16.88 -2.17
C ASP A 154 17.34 -18.25 -1.95
N GLU A 155 18.12 -19.25 -1.52
CA GLU A 155 17.62 -20.58 -1.24
C GLU A 155 16.90 -20.63 0.10
N VAL A 156 17.45 -19.95 1.11
CA VAL A 156 16.78 -19.82 2.41
C VAL A 156 15.50 -18.98 2.30
N GLN A 157 15.48 -17.92 1.49
CA GLN A 157 14.26 -17.16 1.20
C GLN A 157 13.19 -18.02 0.51
N ARG A 158 13.57 -18.86 -0.45
CA ARG A 158 12.65 -19.81 -1.10
C ARG A 158 12.06 -20.83 -0.12
N GLN A 159 12.88 -21.38 0.78
CA GLN A 159 12.42 -22.31 1.81
C GLN A 159 11.44 -21.66 2.79
N VAL A 160 11.73 -20.42 3.22
CA VAL A 160 10.85 -19.64 4.10
C VAL A 160 9.52 -19.31 3.40
N ILE A 161 9.55 -18.92 2.13
CA ILE A 161 8.33 -18.66 1.33
C ILE A 161 7.49 -19.94 1.15
N ALA A 162 8.13 -21.09 0.91
CA ALA A 162 7.44 -22.36 0.77
C ALA A 162 6.78 -22.83 2.07
N MET A 163 7.44 -22.62 3.22
CA MET A 163 6.93 -22.99 4.54
C MET A 163 5.81 -22.06 5.03
N LEU A 164 5.90 -20.76 4.73
CA LEU A 164 4.83 -19.79 5.00
C LEU A 164 3.66 -19.90 3.99
N GLY A 165 3.87 -20.61 2.88
CA GLY A 165 2.92 -20.78 1.77
C GLY A 165 1.94 -21.96 1.89
N GLY A 166 2.00 -22.76 2.96
CA GLY A 166 0.94 -23.71 3.34
C GLY A 166 0.37 -24.61 2.23
N GLY A 167 1.05 -25.72 1.94
CA GLY A 167 0.43 -27.02 1.62
C GLY A 167 -0.17 -27.20 0.22
N ALA A 168 0.55 -27.91 -0.64
CA ALA A 168 -0.04 -28.70 -1.72
C ALA A 168 0.54 -30.12 -1.69
N SER A 169 -0.26 -31.06 -1.17
CA SER A 169 -0.11 -32.49 -1.44
C SER A 169 -1.45 -33.03 -1.93
N GLY A 170 -1.38 -33.93 -2.92
CA GLY A 170 -2.51 -34.76 -3.32
C GLY A 170 -3.02 -34.50 -4.73
N GLY A 171 -2.57 -35.34 -5.67
CA GLY A 171 -3.09 -35.39 -7.02
C GLY A 171 -4.50 -35.99 -7.10
N GLY A 172 -5.21 -35.60 -8.15
CA GLY A 172 -6.50 -36.17 -8.52
C GLY A 172 -6.81 -35.78 -9.96
N ALA A 173 -6.56 -36.71 -10.89
CA ALA A 173 -7.00 -36.61 -12.26
C ALA A 173 -8.52 -36.42 -12.31
N SER A 174 -9.00 -35.52 -13.17
CA SER A 174 -10.39 -35.53 -13.60
C SER A 174 -10.45 -35.37 -15.12
N ALA A 175 -11.24 -36.26 -15.71
CA ALA A 175 -11.38 -36.50 -17.12
C ALA A 175 -12.18 -35.39 -17.81
N GLU A 176 -11.79 -35.08 -19.05
CA GLU A 176 -12.59 -34.27 -19.96
C GLU A 176 -13.93 -34.97 -20.26
N PRO A 177 -15.08 -34.27 -20.16
CA PRO A 177 -16.28 -34.68 -20.86
C PRO A 177 -16.27 -34.09 -22.28
N ALA A 178 -16.64 -34.96 -23.21
CA ALA A 178 -16.69 -34.73 -24.64
C ALA A 178 -17.60 -33.56 -25.05
N ALA A 179 -17.16 -32.87 -26.11
CA ALA A 179 -17.88 -31.81 -26.79
C ALA A 179 -19.22 -32.30 -27.35
N GLY A 180 -20.32 -31.80 -26.79
CA GLY A 180 -21.63 -31.77 -27.42
C GLY A 180 -21.88 -30.37 -27.97
N THR A 181 -21.81 -30.19 -29.29
CA THR A 181 -22.12 -28.95 -29.97
C THR A 181 -23.63 -28.72 -29.93
N VAL A 182 -24.08 -27.89 -28.98
CA VAL A 182 -25.44 -27.33 -28.96
C VAL A 182 -25.33 -25.87 -29.38
N ALA A 183 -26.12 -25.46 -30.37
CA ALA A 183 -26.12 -24.12 -30.95
C ALA A 183 -26.21 -23.05 -29.85
N GLY A 184 -25.10 -22.34 -29.61
CA GLY A 184 -24.95 -21.44 -28.47
C GLY A 184 -25.72 -20.14 -28.67
N GLY A 185 -26.84 -19.99 -27.96
CA GLY A 185 -27.34 -18.68 -27.59
C GLY A 185 -26.27 -17.93 -26.79
N ARG A 186 -26.21 -16.60 -26.90
CA ARG A 186 -25.28 -15.76 -26.13
C ARG A 186 -25.45 -16.07 -24.64
N ALA A 187 -24.34 -16.38 -23.96
CA ALA A 187 -24.35 -16.63 -22.52
C ALA A 187 -24.97 -15.44 -21.75
N ASP A 188 -25.61 -15.72 -20.63
CA ASP A 188 -26.29 -14.70 -19.82
C ASP A 188 -25.30 -13.65 -19.26
N PHE A 189 -24.08 -14.10 -18.96
CA PHE A 189 -22.99 -13.31 -18.37
C PHE A 189 -21.63 -13.60 -19.03
N ASP A 190 -20.65 -12.72 -18.82
CA ASP A 190 -19.27 -12.94 -19.27
C ASP A 190 -18.51 -13.82 -18.27
N VAL A 191 -18.63 -13.50 -16.97
CA VAL A 191 -18.01 -14.25 -15.88
C VAL A 191 -19.05 -14.50 -14.79
N ILE A 192 -19.09 -15.72 -14.24
CA ILE A 192 -19.74 -15.99 -12.96
C ILE A 192 -18.71 -16.59 -11.99
N ILE A 193 -18.64 -16.03 -10.80
CA ILE A 193 -17.89 -16.55 -9.65
C ILE A 193 -18.90 -17.20 -8.71
N ARG A 194 -18.85 -18.53 -8.52
CA ARG A 194 -19.87 -19.29 -7.80
C ARG A 194 -19.42 -19.76 -6.42
N GLY A 195 -20.36 -19.81 -5.47
CA GLY A 195 -20.19 -20.44 -4.16
C GLY A 195 -19.21 -19.73 -3.21
N GLY A 196 -18.87 -18.47 -3.52
CA GLY A 196 -17.91 -17.69 -2.76
C GLY A 196 -18.50 -17.02 -1.52
N THR A 197 -17.62 -16.71 -0.57
CA THR A 197 -17.96 -15.82 0.55
C THR A 197 -17.58 -14.40 0.16
N VAL A 198 -18.57 -13.57 -0.15
CA VAL A 198 -18.39 -12.19 -0.62
C VAL A 198 -18.13 -11.25 0.55
N VAL A 199 -17.02 -10.50 0.46
CA VAL A 199 -16.69 -9.35 1.31
C VAL A 199 -16.64 -8.13 0.40
N ASP A 200 -17.69 -7.31 0.40
CA ASP A 200 -17.90 -6.26 -0.61
C ASP A 200 -17.18 -4.93 -0.33
N GLY A 201 -16.37 -4.86 0.73
CA GLY A 201 -15.59 -3.67 1.08
C GLY A 201 -16.36 -2.57 1.81
N THR A 202 -17.67 -2.74 2.05
CA THR A 202 -18.51 -1.75 2.76
C THR A 202 -18.32 -1.77 4.29
N GLY A 203 -17.57 -2.73 4.81
CA GLY A 203 -17.45 -3.02 6.25
C GLY A 203 -18.58 -3.89 6.81
N GLN A 204 -19.56 -4.27 5.99
CA GLN A 204 -20.61 -5.21 6.37
C GLN A 204 -20.07 -6.64 6.51
N PRO A 205 -20.75 -7.51 7.30
CA PRO A 205 -20.38 -8.91 7.42
C PRO A 205 -20.33 -9.64 6.08
N ALA A 206 -19.40 -10.58 5.97
CA ALA A 206 -19.26 -11.45 4.80
C ALA A 206 -20.51 -12.32 4.60
N ARG A 207 -20.88 -12.59 3.35
CA ARG A 207 -22.06 -13.43 3.02
C ARG A 207 -21.78 -14.40 1.89
N LEU A 208 -22.39 -15.59 1.94
CA LEU A 208 -22.34 -16.53 0.82
C LEU A 208 -23.15 -15.98 -0.35
N ALA A 209 -22.51 -15.83 -1.52
CA ALA A 209 -23.15 -15.32 -2.72
C ALA A 209 -22.32 -15.66 -3.97
N ASP A 210 -23.01 -15.79 -5.10
CA ASP A 210 -22.39 -15.75 -6.42
C ASP A 210 -22.23 -14.28 -6.87
N VAL A 211 -21.24 -14.03 -7.74
CA VAL A 211 -21.02 -12.73 -8.37
C VAL A 211 -21.01 -12.93 -9.88
N ALA A 212 -21.84 -12.18 -10.61
CA ALA A 212 -21.89 -12.21 -12.07
C ALA A 212 -21.40 -10.90 -12.67
N VAL A 213 -20.60 -10.99 -13.74
CA VAL A 213 -20.04 -9.86 -14.49
C VAL A 213 -20.58 -9.89 -15.92
N ARG A 214 -21.01 -8.73 -16.41
CA ARG A 214 -21.42 -8.52 -17.80
C ARG A 214 -20.94 -7.15 -18.29
N ASP A 215 -20.38 -7.11 -19.48
CA ASP A 215 -19.83 -5.92 -20.14
C ASP A 215 -18.88 -5.14 -19.21
N GLY A 216 -18.01 -5.87 -18.51
CA GLY A 216 -17.01 -5.32 -17.58
C GLY A 216 -17.57 -4.75 -16.26
N ARG A 217 -18.86 -4.97 -15.96
CA ARG A 217 -19.51 -4.49 -14.73
C ARG A 217 -20.11 -5.64 -13.94
N ILE A 218 -20.16 -5.48 -12.62
CA ILE A 218 -20.89 -6.39 -11.74
C ILE A 218 -22.39 -6.25 -12.07
N ALA A 219 -22.98 -7.32 -12.61
CA ALA A 219 -24.38 -7.35 -13.03
C ALA A 219 -25.30 -7.85 -11.92
N ALA A 220 -24.81 -8.75 -11.05
CA ALA A 220 -25.57 -9.28 -9.93
C ALA A 220 -24.65 -9.82 -8.82
N ILE A 221 -25.13 -9.75 -7.57
CA ILE A 221 -24.52 -10.38 -6.40
C ILE A 221 -25.65 -11.06 -5.61
N GLY A 222 -25.52 -12.35 -5.33
CA GLY A 222 -26.51 -13.10 -4.54
C GLY A 222 -26.65 -14.54 -5.00
N ALA A 223 -27.78 -15.17 -4.72
CA ALA A 223 -28.10 -16.50 -5.25
C ALA A 223 -28.54 -16.38 -6.71
N LEU A 224 -27.70 -16.82 -7.65
CA LEU A 224 -28.02 -16.85 -9.08
C LEU A 224 -28.77 -18.14 -9.46
N ASP A 225 -29.54 -18.11 -10.55
CA ASP A 225 -30.14 -19.34 -11.11
C ASP A 225 -29.01 -20.35 -11.39
N PRO A 226 -29.09 -21.60 -10.87
CA PRO A 226 -28.11 -22.64 -11.17
C PRO A 226 -27.94 -22.92 -12.67
N ARG A 227 -28.93 -22.57 -13.49
CA ARG A 227 -28.92 -22.70 -14.95
C ARG A 227 -28.35 -21.47 -15.68
N ALA A 228 -28.02 -20.39 -14.96
CA ALA A 228 -27.42 -19.21 -15.56
C ALA A 228 -26.08 -19.57 -16.21
N THR A 229 -25.90 -19.13 -17.45
CA THR A 229 -24.75 -19.44 -18.29
C THR A 229 -23.74 -18.29 -18.30
N ALA A 230 -22.45 -18.60 -18.41
CA ALA A 230 -21.40 -17.61 -18.59
C ALA A 230 -20.31 -18.10 -19.54
N ALA A 231 -19.59 -17.17 -20.17
CA ALA A 231 -18.41 -17.52 -20.97
C ALA A 231 -17.26 -18.08 -20.10
N CYS A 232 -17.17 -17.62 -18.86
CA CYS A 232 -16.23 -18.13 -17.86
C CYS A 232 -16.93 -18.37 -16.52
N CYS A 233 -16.84 -19.60 -15.98
CA CYS A 233 -17.33 -19.94 -14.65
C CYS A 233 -16.15 -20.26 -13.73
N ILE A 234 -16.11 -19.60 -12.58
CA ILE A 234 -15.06 -19.77 -11.56
C ILE A 234 -15.72 -20.36 -10.31
N ASP A 235 -15.19 -21.50 -9.83
CA ASP A 235 -15.58 -22.07 -8.54
C ASP A 235 -14.79 -21.38 -7.41
N ALA A 236 -15.51 -20.66 -6.55
CA ALA A 236 -14.98 -19.96 -5.39
C ALA A 236 -15.43 -20.60 -4.07
N ALA A 237 -15.86 -21.87 -4.07
CA ALA A 237 -16.18 -22.60 -2.85
C ALA A 237 -15.02 -22.51 -1.84
N GLN A 238 -15.35 -22.16 -0.59
CA GLN A 238 -14.38 -21.94 0.49
C GLN A 238 -13.34 -20.85 0.22
N ARG A 239 -13.57 -19.97 -0.77
CA ARG A 239 -12.76 -18.80 -1.06
C ARG A 239 -13.51 -17.52 -0.73
N LEU A 240 -12.74 -16.45 -0.52
CA LEU A 240 -13.28 -15.10 -0.43
C LEU A 240 -13.38 -14.50 -1.83
N VAL A 241 -14.48 -13.78 -2.08
CA VAL A 241 -14.64 -12.94 -3.26
C VAL A 241 -14.67 -11.50 -2.78
N VAL A 242 -13.66 -10.73 -3.15
CA VAL A 242 -13.43 -9.37 -2.66
C VAL A 242 -13.26 -8.40 -3.84
N PRO A 243 -13.56 -7.10 -3.68
CA PRO A 243 -13.11 -6.10 -4.62
C PRO A 243 -11.61 -6.20 -4.84
N GLY A 244 -11.16 -6.00 -6.07
CA GLY A 244 -9.74 -5.92 -6.36
C GLY A 244 -9.07 -4.81 -5.54
N PHE A 245 -7.87 -5.06 -5.06
CA PHE A 245 -7.18 -4.12 -4.17
C PHE A 245 -6.73 -2.87 -4.93
N ILE A 246 -6.77 -1.75 -4.22
CA ILE A 246 -6.30 -0.45 -4.70
C ILE A 246 -4.96 -0.17 -4.00
N ASP A 247 -3.88 -0.22 -4.76
CA ASP A 247 -2.57 0.19 -4.29
C ASP A 247 -2.47 1.71 -4.35
N VAL A 248 -2.68 2.34 -3.20
CA VAL A 248 -2.70 3.80 -3.07
C VAL A 248 -1.31 4.44 -3.15
N HIS A 249 -0.24 3.65 -3.18
CA HIS A 249 1.12 4.15 -3.15
C HIS A 249 2.06 3.33 -4.03
N SER A 250 2.00 3.59 -5.35
CA SER A 250 2.79 2.89 -6.33
C SER A 250 3.76 3.81 -7.08
N HIS A 251 4.84 3.22 -7.59
CA HIS A 251 5.84 3.85 -8.46
C HIS A 251 5.94 3.12 -9.81
N SER A 252 4.85 2.44 -10.23
CA SER A 252 4.74 1.73 -11.50
C SER A 252 4.58 2.66 -12.71
N ASP A 253 4.60 3.99 -12.52
CA ASP A 253 4.26 5.03 -13.50
C ASP A 253 4.68 4.68 -14.93
N ALA A 254 5.99 4.48 -15.13
CA ALA A 254 6.54 4.15 -16.43
C ALA A 254 6.77 2.65 -16.64
N TYR A 255 6.77 1.83 -15.58
CA TYR A 255 6.98 0.39 -15.72
C TYR A 255 5.79 -0.33 -16.35
N LEU A 256 4.57 0.21 -16.27
CA LEU A 256 3.43 -0.34 -17.01
C LEU A 256 3.59 -0.25 -18.54
N LEU A 257 4.50 0.59 -19.04
CA LEU A 257 4.87 0.63 -20.45
C LEU A 257 5.90 -0.45 -20.82
N VAL A 258 6.64 -0.96 -19.84
CA VAL A 258 7.69 -1.98 -19.97
C VAL A 258 7.11 -3.38 -19.76
N GLU A 259 6.36 -3.59 -18.67
CA GLU A 259 5.72 -4.85 -18.30
C GLU A 259 4.23 -4.62 -18.02
N PRO A 260 3.39 -4.49 -19.07
CA PRO A 260 1.98 -4.14 -18.92
C PRO A 260 1.16 -5.16 -18.13
N ASP A 261 1.60 -6.42 -18.09
CA ASP A 261 0.94 -7.49 -17.33
C ASP A 261 1.07 -7.32 -15.80
N ALA A 262 2.00 -6.46 -15.36
CA ALA A 262 2.24 -6.09 -13.96
C ALA A 262 2.15 -7.28 -12.96
N PRO A 263 2.87 -8.40 -13.20
CA PRO A 263 2.74 -9.62 -12.40
C PRO A 263 3.02 -9.38 -10.91
N GLY A 264 3.91 -8.43 -10.58
CA GLY A 264 4.19 -8.03 -9.20
C GLY A 264 2.96 -7.46 -8.48
N LYS A 265 2.00 -6.89 -9.21
CA LYS A 265 0.76 -6.29 -8.68
C LYS A 265 -0.39 -7.29 -8.75
N ILE A 266 -0.62 -7.88 -9.92
CA ILE A 266 -1.78 -8.77 -10.15
C ILE A 266 -1.74 -9.99 -9.23
N ARG A 267 -0.56 -10.59 -8.98
CA ARG A 267 -0.44 -11.76 -8.09
C ARG A 267 -0.79 -11.46 -6.62
N GLN A 268 -0.84 -10.19 -6.24
CA GLN A 268 -1.25 -9.75 -4.91
C GLN A 268 -2.74 -9.40 -4.84
N GLY A 269 -3.47 -9.48 -5.96
CA GLY A 269 -4.88 -9.06 -6.06
C GLY A 269 -5.07 -7.56 -6.31
N ILE A 270 -4.00 -6.83 -6.65
CA ILE A 270 -4.09 -5.40 -7.00
C ILE A 270 -4.69 -5.28 -8.39
N THR A 271 -5.72 -4.43 -8.50
CA THR A 271 -6.41 -4.14 -9.76
C THR A 271 -6.40 -2.67 -10.12
N THR A 272 -6.01 -1.80 -9.20
CA THR A 272 -5.88 -0.36 -9.43
C THR A 272 -4.65 0.16 -8.71
N GLU A 273 -3.88 1.03 -9.37
CA GLU A 273 -2.70 1.67 -8.80
C GLU A 273 -2.83 3.19 -8.83
N ILE A 274 -2.41 3.86 -7.75
CA ILE A 274 -2.21 5.30 -7.71
C ILE A 274 -0.71 5.59 -7.81
N VAL A 275 -0.31 6.16 -8.94
CA VAL A 275 1.09 6.47 -9.28
C VAL A 275 1.38 7.98 -9.20
N GLY A 276 2.62 8.38 -9.41
CA GLY A 276 3.05 9.77 -9.30
C GLY A 276 3.27 10.21 -7.85
N GLN A 277 3.71 9.27 -7.00
CA GLN A 277 3.86 9.45 -5.56
C GLN A 277 5.16 10.15 -5.16
N CYS A 278 5.24 10.60 -3.91
CA CYS A 278 6.47 11.15 -3.32
C CYS A 278 7.08 12.32 -4.10
N GLY A 279 6.25 13.11 -4.79
CA GLY A 279 6.71 14.22 -5.64
C GLY A 279 7.33 13.80 -6.97
N CYS A 280 7.41 12.50 -7.27
CA CYS A 280 8.01 11.98 -8.50
C CYS A 280 6.93 11.33 -9.35
N SER A 281 6.77 11.82 -10.58
CA SER A 281 5.83 11.27 -11.57
C SER A 281 6.52 11.03 -12.91
N ALA A 282 6.00 10.06 -13.67
CA ALA A 282 6.46 9.84 -15.04
C ALA A 282 6.21 11.05 -15.94
N ALA A 283 5.21 11.88 -15.69
CA ALA A 283 4.84 13.03 -16.51
C ALA A 283 4.51 14.27 -15.66
N PRO A 284 4.72 15.50 -16.18
CA PRO A 284 5.39 15.82 -17.45
C PRO A 284 6.93 15.81 -17.30
N LEU A 285 7.65 15.32 -18.32
CA LEU A 285 9.12 15.37 -18.33
C LEU A 285 9.58 16.63 -19.06
N LEU A 286 9.75 17.70 -18.30
CA LEU A 286 10.24 19.01 -18.76
C LEU A 286 11.67 19.25 -18.31
N GLY A 287 12.38 20.15 -18.99
CA GLY A 287 13.70 20.63 -18.58
C GLY A 287 14.66 19.51 -18.18
N GLU A 288 15.16 19.57 -16.94
CA GLU A 288 16.06 18.59 -16.37
C GLU A 288 15.34 17.50 -15.56
N ALA A 289 14.02 17.49 -15.51
CA ALA A 289 13.24 16.53 -14.74
C ALA A 289 13.59 15.09 -15.13
N ARG A 290 13.92 14.30 -14.12
CA ARG A 290 14.20 12.86 -14.25
C ARG A 290 13.33 12.11 -13.26
N HIS A 291 12.81 10.99 -13.71
CA HIS A 291 12.27 10.00 -12.78
C HIS A 291 13.44 9.27 -12.09
N PRO A 292 13.37 8.96 -10.79
CA PRO A 292 14.47 8.32 -10.07
C PRO A 292 14.80 6.89 -10.53
N SER A 293 13.89 6.19 -11.22
CA SER A 293 14.09 4.81 -11.65
C SER A 293 14.72 4.68 -13.05
N ASP A 294 15.28 3.50 -13.33
CA ASP A 294 15.99 3.16 -14.57
C ASP A 294 15.08 2.88 -15.77
N TRP A 295 13.76 3.02 -15.60
CA TRP A 295 12.74 2.69 -16.61
C TRP A 295 13.04 3.28 -17.99
N ARG A 296 13.66 4.46 -18.06
CA ARG A 296 13.99 5.12 -19.33
C ARG A 296 14.99 4.31 -20.14
N ALA A 297 16.00 3.75 -19.47
CA ALA A 297 16.98 2.89 -20.13
C ALA A 297 16.35 1.55 -20.52
N VAL A 298 15.52 0.99 -19.64
CA VAL A 298 14.83 -0.29 -19.87
C VAL A 298 13.84 -0.18 -21.03
N LEU A 299 12.98 0.85 -21.03
CA LEU A 299 11.99 1.11 -22.08
C LEU A 299 12.68 1.33 -23.43
N GLY A 300 13.76 2.12 -23.47
CA GLY A 300 14.54 2.28 -24.70
C GLY A 300 15.14 0.98 -25.22
N GLY A 301 15.51 0.05 -24.34
CA GLY A 301 15.92 -1.31 -24.72
C GLY A 301 14.76 -2.13 -25.31
N VAL A 302 13.58 -2.09 -24.67
CA VAL A 302 12.37 -2.80 -25.12
C VAL A 302 11.86 -2.27 -26.46
N GLU A 303 11.83 -0.95 -26.66
CA GLU A 303 11.41 -0.31 -27.91
C GLU A 303 12.34 -0.69 -29.07
N ARG A 304 13.66 -0.68 -28.84
CA ARG A 304 14.64 -1.15 -29.83
C ARG A 304 14.46 -2.63 -30.17
N ALA A 305 14.24 -3.47 -29.17
CA ALA A 305 14.00 -4.90 -29.39
C ALA A 305 12.70 -5.18 -30.15
N SER A 306 11.69 -4.31 -30.01
CA SER A 306 10.39 -4.41 -30.69
C SER A 306 10.31 -3.64 -32.01
N GLY A 307 11.43 -3.07 -32.49
CA GLY A 307 11.48 -2.31 -33.75
C GLY A 307 10.71 -0.98 -33.72
N GLN A 308 10.36 -0.48 -32.54
CA GLN A 308 9.79 0.86 -32.38
C GLN A 308 10.92 1.89 -32.29
N GLU A 309 11.06 2.74 -33.30
CA GLU A 309 11.93 3.91 -33.23
C GLU A 309 11.12 5.13 -32.78
N GLY A 310 11.46 5.68 -31.62
CA GLY A 310 10.79 6.88 -31.13
C GLY A 310 11.06 7.16 -29.66
N GLY A 311 12.28 7.61 -29.34
CA GLY A 311 12.64 8.11 -28.02
C GLY A 311 12.00 9.47 -27.69
N VAL A 312 10.69 9.60 -27.93
CA VAL A 312 9.92 10.80 -27.62
C VAL A 312 9.32 10.62 -26.22
N PHE A 313 10.03 11.14 -25.23
CA PHE A 313 9.50 11.27 -23.88
C PHE A 313 8.31 12.23 -23.89
N TRP A 314 7.23 11.86 -23.20
CA TRP A 314 6.05 12.69 -23.09
C TRP A 314 6.35 13.96 -22.28
N ARG A 315 6.12 15.11 -22.90
CA ARG A 315 6.32 16.43 -22.29
C ARG A 315 5.07 16.97 -21.60
N SER A 316 3.98 16.21 -21.63
CA SER A 316 2.67 16.55 -21.08
C SER A 316 2.01 15.31 -20.47
N MET A 317 1.05 15.52 -19.56
CA MET A 317 0.27 14.43 -18.97
C MET A 317 -0.64 13.79 -20.04
N ALA A 318 -1.14 14.58 -20.99
CA ALA A 318 -1.95 14.05 -22.10
C ALA A 318 -1.16 13.06 -22.96
N ALA A 319 0.07 13.41 -23.37
CA ALA A 319 0.92 12.55 -24.19
C ALA A 319 1.31 11.25 -23.44
N TYR A 320 1.52 11.34 -22.12
CA TYR A 320 1.76 10.16 -21.28
C TYR A 320 0.55 9.23 -21.27
N ARG A 321 -0.66 9.77 -21.06
CA ARG A 321 -1.90 9.00 -21.05
C ARG A 321 -2.18 8.35 -22.41
N GLU A 322 -1.93 9.05 -23.50
CA GLU A 322 -2.03 8.48 -24.86
C GLU A 322 -1.07 7.30 -25.02
N ARG A 323 0.19 7.47 -24.62
CA ARG A 323 1.19 6.39 -24.69
C ARG A 323 0.84 5.18 -23.82
N LEU A 324 0.28 5.42 -22.63
CA LEU A 324 -0.23 4.35 -21.77
C LEU A 324 -1.42 3.64 -22.40
N ALA A 325 -2.36 4.36 -23.01
CA ALA A 325 -3.56 3.78 -23.61
C ALA A 325 -3.24 2.87 -24.81
N GLU A 326 -2.11 3.08 -25.49
CA GLU A 326 -1.60 2.16 -26.51
C GLU A 326 -1.16 0.81 -25.93
N ARG A 327 -0.92 0.73 -24.62
CA ARG A 327 -0.54 -0.50 -23.91
C ARG A 327 -1.76 -1.05 -23.18
N LYS A 328 -2.08 -2.33 -23.43
CA LYS A 328 -3.11 -3.05 -22.67
C LYS A 328 -2.54 -3.45 -21.31
N HIS A 329 -2.42 -2.49 -20.40
CA HIS A 329 -1.94 -2.75 -19.05
C HIS A 329 -3.02 -3.43 -18.19
N ALA A 330 -2.61 -4.36 -17.34
CA ALA A 330 -3.50 -5.20 -16.55
C ALA A 330 -4.22 -4.44 -15.41
N PRO A 331 -3.54 -3.61 -14.58
CA PRO A 331 -4.22 -2.82 -13.56
C PRO A 331 -4.81 -1.54 -14.15
N ASN A 332 -5.86 -1.01 -13.52
CA ASN A 332 -6.28 0.38 -13.71
C ASN A 332 -5.24 1.34 -13.15
N LEU A 333 -5.15 2.54 -13.71
CA LEU A 333 -4.15 3.53 -13.30
C LEU A 333 -4.79 4.88 -12.99
N VAL A 334 -4.42 5.44 -11.82
CA VAL A 334 -4.72 6.81 -11.41
C VAL A 334 -3.38 7.54 -11.29
N ALA A 335 -3.14 8.52 -12.15
CA ALA A 335 -1.85 9.23 -12.20
C ALA A 335 -1.92 10.57 -11.48
N LEU A 336 -1.05 10.78 -10.50
CA LEU A 336 -0.77 12.09 -9.91
C LEU A 336 0.39 12.77 -10.65
N VAL A 337 0.46 14.10 -10.55
CA VAL A 337 1.65 14.85 -10.96
C VAL A 337 2.52 15.17 -9.75
N GLY A 338 3.82 14.92 -9.88
CA GLY A 338 4.79 15.07 -8.82
C GLY A 338 5.35 16.50 -8.73
N HIS A 339 5.32 17.08 -7.55
CA HIS A 339 5.95 18.36 -7.23
C HIS A 339 7.43 18.43 -7.65
N ASN A 340 8.20 17.42 -7.29
CA ASN A 340 9.63 17.38 -7.55
C ASN A 340 9.90 17.24 -9.06
N THR A 341 9.04 16.52 -9.79
CA THR A 341 9.06 16.47 -11.27
C THR A 341 8.84 17.86 -11.87
N LEU A 342 7.81 18.59 -11.43
CA LEU A 342 7.51 19.94 -11.93
C LEU A 342 8.64 20.93 -11.61
N ARG A 343 9.09 20.93 -10.35
CA ARG A 343 10.17 21.81 -9.89
C ARG A 343 11.46 21.55 -10.65
N ALA A 344 11.84 20.29 -10.85
CA ALA A 344 13.00 19.94 -11.68
C ALA A 344 12.82 20.35 -13.15
N GLY A 345 11.59 20.35 -13.65
CA GLY A 345 11.29 20.79 -15.01
C GLY A 345 11.43 22.30 -15.22
N VAL A 346 11.13 23.10 -14.21
CA VAL A 346 11.15 24.57 -14.27
C VAL A 346 12.52 25.13 -13.88
N MET A 347 13.06 24.68 -12.76
CA MET A 347 14.25 25.26 -12.13
C MET A 347 15.39 24.26 -11.92
N GLY A 348 15.30 23.06 -12.50
CA GLY A 348 16.29 22.00 -12.32
C GLY A 348 16.39 21.54 -10.87
N TYR A 349 17.55 21.00 -10.51
CA TYR A 349 17.84 20.52 -9.16
C TYR A 349 18.44 21.63 -8.28
N ALA A 350 17.99 22.87 -8.43
CA ALA A 350 18.55 24.01 -7.71
C ALA A 350 18.35 23.90 -6.19
N ASP A 351 19.47 24.02 -5.46
CA ASP A 351 19.56 23.93 -3.99
C ASP A 351 19.13 25.22 -3.29
N ARG A 352 18.00 25.80 -3.71
CA ARG A 352 17.44 27.06 -3.19
C ARG A 352 15.91 27.05 -3.31
N ALA A 353 15.24 27.95 -2.59
CA ALA A 353 13.82 28.20 -2.79
C ALA A 353 13.51 28.68 -4.23
N ALA A 354 12.31 28.38 -4.72
CA ALA A 354 11.82 28.92 -5.99
C ALA A 354 11.64 30.44 -5.91
N THR A 355 11.87 31.17 -7.00
CA THR A 355 11.47 32.57 -7.11
C THR A 355 9.97 32.69 -7.35
N ALA A 356 9.41 33.89 -7.18
CA ALA A 356 7.99 34.11 -7.47
C ALA A 356 7.61 33.88 -8.94
N GLU A 357 8.53 34.05 -9.90
CA GLU A 357 8.32 33.62 -11.29
C GLU A 357 8.30 32.10 -11.42
N GLU A 358 9.26 31.41 -10.81
CA GLU A 358 9.38 29.95 -10.89
C GLU A 358 8.20 29.25 -10.22
N THR A 359 7.73 29.73 -9.07
CA THR A 359 6.54 29.21 -8.41
C THR A 359 5.30 29.35 -9.30
N ARG A 360 5.12 30.53 -9.93
CA ARG A 360 4.01 30.75 -10.88
C ARG A 360 4.06 29.78 -12.06
N GLU A 361 5.25 29.54 -12.60
CA GLU A 361 5.45 28.57 -13.68
C GLU A 361 5.14 27.13 -13.21
N VAL A 362 5.60 26.72 -12.03
CA VAL A 362 5.28 25.39 -11.46
C VAL A 362 3.77 25.21 -11.29
N VAL A 363 3.06 26.22 -10.77
CA VAL A 363 1.59 26.21 -10.65
C VAL A 363 0.93 26.08 -12.01
N GLN A 364 1.36 26.86 -13.02
CA GLN A 364 0.82 26.77 -14.37
C GLN A 364 1.00 25.36 -14.98
N ARG A 365 2.15 24.71 -14.73
CA ARG A 365 2.39 23.33 -15.19
C ARG A 365 1.56 22.30 -14.44
N LEU A 366 1.31 22.51 -13.15
CA LEU A 366 0.38 21.70 -12.37
C LEU A 366 -1.05 21.81 -12.93
N GLU A 367 -1.55 23.03 -13.12
CA GLU A 367 -2.88 23.29 -13.69
C GLU A 367 -3.03 22.61 -15.06
N GLN A 368 -2.04 22.78 -15.94
CA GLN A 368 -2.02 22.11 -17.24
C GLN A 368 -2.07 20.57 -17.09
N ALA A 369 -1.29 19.99 -16.19
CA ALA A 369 -1.28 18.54 -16.00
C ALA A 369 -2.63 18.01 -15.48
N LEU A 370 -3.32 18.77 -14.62
CA LEU A 370 -4.67 18.45 -14.13
C LEU A 370 -5.69 18.52 -15.27
N ASP A 371 -5.67 19.58 -16.09
CA ASP A 371 -6.53 19.72 -17.28
C ASP A 371 -6.33 18.58 -18.29
N GLU A 372 -5.10 18.07 -18.38
CA GLU A 372 -4.72 16.95 -19.25
C GLU A 372 -5.05 15.56 -18.66
N GLY A 373 -5.62 15.51 -17.45
CA GLY A 373 -6.16 14.30 -16.83
C GLY A 373 -5.33 13.71 -15.69
N ALA A 374 -4.40 14.47 -15.09
CA ALA A 374 -3.86 14.10 -13.78
C ALA A 374 -4.97 14.13 -12.72
N SER A 375 -4.97 13.16 -11.81
CA SER A 375 -6.00 13.03 -10.77
C SER A 375 -5.66 13.77 -9.47
N GLY A 376 -4.51 14.45 -9.42
CA GLY A 376 -4.05 15.19 -8.26
C GLY A 376 -2.55 15.43 -8.27
N PHE A 377 -2.04 15.84 -7.12
CA PHE A 377 -0.67 16.30 -6.91
C PHE A 377 -0.04 15.59 -5.72
N SER A 378 1.27 15.31 -5.79
CA SER A 378 2.02 14.74 -4.67
C SER A 378 3.30 15.52 -4.39
N THR A 379 3.76 15.49 -3.13
CA THR A 379 4.99 16.16 -2.69
C THR A 379 6.00 15.17 -2.14
N GLY A 380 7.29 15.47 -2.31
CA GLY A 380 8.42 14.69 -1.81
C GLY A 380 9.44 15.55 -1.10
N LEU A 381 9.03 16.20 0.00
CA LEU A 381 9.81 17.27 0.64
C LEU A 381 11.08 16.82 1.35
N ILE A 382 11.32 15.51 1.47
CA ILE A 382 12.59 14.96 1.95
C ILE A 382 13.62 14.78 0.83
N TYR A 383 13.19 14.85 -0.43
CA TYR A 383 14.01 14.59 -1.61
C TYR A 383 14.33 15.87 -2.37
N THR A 384 15.46 15.91 -3.06
CA THR A 384 15.77 16.98 -4.02
C THR A 384 14.92 16.81 -5.27
N PRO A 385 14.40 17.91 -5.87
CA PRO A 385 14.53 19.31 -5.46
C PRO A 385 13.57 19.79 -4.37
N GLY A 386 12.53 19.04 -4.01
CA GLY A 386 11.47 19.50 -3.08
C GLY A 386 11.93 19.84 -1.66
N ARG A 387 13.08 19.33 -1.21
CA ARG A 387 13.64 19.66 0.11
C ARG A 387 14.00 21.13 0.32
N PHE A 388 14.10 21.91 -0.76
CA PHE A 388 14.41 23.33 -0.72
C PHE A 388 13.17 24.22 -0.84
N SER A 389 11.99 23.61 -0.96
CA SER A 389 10.72 24.32 -1.03
C SER A 389 10.35 24.92 0.32
N ARG A 390 9.76 26.10 0.27
CA ARG A 390 9.20 26.77 1.46
C ARG A 390 7.70 26.47 1.57
N PRO A 391 7.08 26.63 2.75
CA PRO A 391 5.65 26.38 2.92
C PRO A 391 4.76 27.12 1.92
N ASP A 392 5.09 28.37 1.58
CA ASP A 392 4.39 29.21 0.60
C ASP A 392 4.50 28.73 -0.86
N GLU A 393 5.44 27.83 -1.16
CA GLU A 393 5.52 27.16 -2.46
C GLU A 393 4.49 26.01 -2.57
N ILE A 394 4.03 25.46 -1.44
CA ILE A 394 3.24 24.23 -1.36
C ILE A 394 1.79 24.46 -0.91
N LEU A 395 1.58 25.36 0.06
CA LEU A 395 0.28 25.73 0.64
C LEU A 395 -0.36 26.87 -0.12
#